data_AF-A0A9P7VA67-F1
#
_entry.id   AF-A0A9P7VA67-F1
#
_cell.length_a   1.000
_cell.length_b   1.000
_cell.length_c   1.000
_cell.angle_alpha   90.00
_cell.angle_beta   90.00
_cell.angle_gamma   90.00
#
_symmetry.space_group_name_H-M   'P 1'
#
loop_
_entity.id
_entity.type
_entity.pdbx_description
1 polymer ?
#
loop_
_entity_poly.entity_id
_entity_poly.type
_entity_poly.pdbx_seq_one_letter_code
_entity_poly.pdbx_strand_id
1 'polypeptide(L)'
;MEYLQEYPSDDEEEDDEKVESSDEALNSEISLNRLNQQPLLISTTTTSKLPSTVESLQLFLQNYLYQRHQMSSIYLYMPWRPSAASTMIIRALSSQLEHHLRERFGSQLKDYQLEKITTNPRDVGYHISLTRNIPCNSNLAVQFNKNITKAFESFEVDQLAIGEDLDAFALRKGISKLFGEEVALALTKKPLPCLQIRFKNTCVLFSNPDYSSLFLGLPIRSEHVPMFHRMRSTIDEVMNAMELPLDKENTPENYHLTIAICKNNISPSISPKVFEQMQSHMSSLTVDASKLEVSRPKIRV
;
A
#
# COMPACT_ATOMS: atom_id res chain seq x y z
N MET A 1 -46.64 34.83 -10.31
CA MET A 1 -45.65 35.87 -10.65
C MET A 1 -44.44 35.15 -11.21
N GLU A 2 -44.36 35.16 -12.53
CA GLU A 2 -43.20 34.75 -13.34
C GLU A 2 -42.02 35.68 -13.08
N TYR A 3 -40.79 35.21 -13.28
CA TYR A 3 -39.91 35.75 -14.33
C TYR A 3 -38.88 34.67 -14.72
N LEU A 4 -39.02 34.21 -15.96
CA LEU A 4 -37.99 33.56 -16.77
C LEU A 4 -36.90 34.56 -17.13
N GLN A 5 -35.66 34.10 -17.27
CA GLN A 5 -34.69 34.72 -18.15
C GLN A 5 -33.84 33.63 -18.81
N GLU A 6 -34.02 33.51 -20.13
CA GLU A 6 -33.27 32.65 -21.05
C GLU A 6 -32.31 33.49 -21.92
N TYR A 7 -31.35 32.77 -22.51
CA TYR A 7 -30.55 33.03 -23.74
C TYR A 7 -29.31 33.96 -23.66
N PRO A 8 -28.30 33.78 -24.55
CA PRO A 8 -28.30 33.00 -25.80
C PRO A 8 -27.15 32.00 -26.02
N SER A 9 -27.43 31.07 -26.94
CA SER A 9 -26.51 30.32 -27.79
C SER A 9 -25.92 31.22 -28.88
N ASP A 10 -24.69 30.94 -29.31
CA ASP A 10 -24.27 31.19 -30.70
C ASP A 10 -23.30 30.08 -31.14
N ASP A 11 -23.64 29.54 -32.31
CA ASP A 11 -22.96 28.57 -33.14
C ASP A 11 -21.81 29.22 -33.96
N GLU A 12 -21.10 28.36 -34.70
CA GLU A 12 -20.44 28.54 -36.01
C GLU A 12 -19.01 27.96 -36.02
N GLU A 13 -18.82 26.79 -36.65
CA GLU A 13 -18.50 26.52 -38.08
C GLU A 13 -16.97 26.32 -38.23
N GLU A 14 -16.52 25.09 -38.50
CA GLU A 14 -16.16 24.54 -39.82
C GLU A 14 -14.92 25.23 -40.45
N ASP A 15 -13.84 24.47 -40.68
CA ASP A 15 -13.44 24.16 -42.05
C ASP A 15 -12.27 23.15 -42.16
N ASP A 16 -12.32 22.47 -43.29
CA ASP A 16 -11.58 21.34 -43.82
C ASP A 16 -10.08 21.59 -44.14
N GLU A 17 -9.27 20.51 -44.23
CA GLU A 17 -8.83 19.96 -45.52
C GLU A 17 -7.75 18.85 -45.42
N LYS A 18 -7.91 17.91 -46.35
CA LYS A 18 -7.13 16.71 -46.69
C LYS A 18 -5.75 17.02 -47.27
N VAL A 19 -4.80 16.08 -47.19
CA VAL A 19 -3.99 15.63 -48.35
C VAL A 19 -3.60 14.14 -48.22
N GLU A 20 -3.76 13.45 -49.35
CA GLU A 20 -3.48 12.06 -49.79
C GLU A 20 -2.00 11.62 -49.72
N SER A 21 -1.72 10.36 -49.34
CA SER A 21 -1.35 9.18 -50.17
C SER A 21 0.13 9.04 -50.59
N SER A 22 0.72 7.87 -50.36
CA SER A 22 1.14 6.93 -51.42
C SER A 22 1.76 5.65 -50.84
N ASP A 23 1.27 4.52 -51.33
CA ASP A 23 1.91 3.20 -51.28
C ASP A 23 3.06 3.16 -52.29
N GLU A 24 4.15 2.45 -51.98
CA GLU A 24 4.85 1.60 -52.95
C GLU A 24 5.72 0.54 -52.25
N ALA A 25 5.49 -0.71 -52.65
CA ALA A 25 6.19 -1.92 -52.21
C ALA A 25 7.52 -2.12 -52.97
N LEU A 26 8.47 -2.89 -52.42
CA LEU A 26 9.20 -3.93 -53.17
C LEU A 26 10.15 -4.79 -52.30
N ASN A 27 10.08 -6.09 -52.60
CA ASN A 27 10.78 -7.24 -52.05
C ASN A 27 12.31 -7.22 -52.21
N SER A 28 13.02 -7.96 -51.33
CA SER A 28 14.04 -8.93 -51.78
C SER A 28 14.43 -9.93 -50.66
N GLU A 29 14.02 -11.19 -50.82
CA GLU A 29 14.65 -12.36 -50.22
C GLU A 29 15.87 -12.77 -51.07
N ILE A 30 17.05 -12.97 -50.47
CA ILE A 30 18.11 -13.87 -51.01
C ILE A 30 18.88 -14.56 -49.87
N SER A 31 18.61 -15.87 -49.72
CA SER A 31 19.50 -17.04 -49.55
C SER A 31 20.75 -17.05 -48.63
N LEU A 32 20.64 -17.86 -47.57
CA LEU A 32 21.45 -19.03 -47.15
C LEU A 32 22.99 -19.12 -47.42
N ASN A 33 23.69 -19.34 -46.29
CA ASN A 33 24.80 -20.28 -46.01
C ASN A 33 26.24 -20.01 -46.53
N ARG A 34 27.19 -19.94 -45.57
CA ARG A 34 28.40 -20.81 -45.39
C ARG A 34 29.30 -20.22 -44.28
N LEU A 35 29.40 -20.87 -43.11
CA LEU A 35 30.39 -21.90 -42.70
C LEU A 35 31.72 -21.34 -42.13
N ASN A 36 32.08 -21.86 -40.95
CA ASN A 36 33.42 -21.93 -40.30
C ASN A 36 33.85 -20.66 -39.52
N GLN A 37 34.32 -20.67 -38.25
CA GLN A 37 35.14 -21.65 -37.52
C GLN A 37 34.98 -21.55 -35.97
N GLN A 38 35.08 -22.73 -35.34
CA GLN A 38 35.63 -23.08 -34.01
C GLN A 38 34.85 -22.91 -32.68
N PRO A 39 35.05 -23.85 -31.73
CA PRO A 39 34.23 -24.03 -30.54
C PRO A 39 34.79 -23.22 -29.36
N LEU A 40 33.92 -22.53 -28.62
CA LEU A 40 34.29 -21.91 -27.35
C LEU A 40 33.49 -22.56 -26.22
N LEU A 41 34.27 -23.14 -25.32
CA LEU A 41 33.90 -23.78 -24.06
C LEU A 41 32.82 -22.99 -23.31
N ILE A 42 31.76 -23.71 -22.94
CA ILE A 42 30.75 -23.25 -21.99
C ILE A 42 31.44 -23.12 -20.62
N SER A 43 31.93 -21.92 -20.31
CA SER A 43 32.24 -21.53 -18.93
C SER A 43 30.95 -21.03 -18.28
N THR A 44 30.30 -21.92 -17.55
CA THR A 44 29.21 -21.60 -16.62
C THR A 44 29.74 -20.77 -15.46
N THR A 45 29.82 -19.47 -15.64
CA THR A 45 29.72 -18.48 -14.54
C THR A 45 29.27 -17.15 -15.13
N THR A 46 28.07 -17.12 -15.70
CA THR A 46 27.25 -15.92 -15.63
C THR A 46 26.79 -15.81 -14.19
N THR A 47 27.56 -15.08 -13.37
CA THR A 47 26.95 -14.28 -12.29
C THR A 47 25.99 -13.31 -12.99
N SER A 48 24.78 -13.81 -13.24
CA SER A 48 23.62 -13.01 -13.52
C SER A 48 23.51 -12.03 -12.36
N LYS A 49 23.99 -10.79 -12.56
CA LYS A 49 23.51 -9.67 -11.76
C LYS A 49 22.02 -9.60 -12.06
N LEU A 50 21.21 -10.15 -11.15
CA LEU A 50 19.78 -9.94 -11.17
C LEU A 50 19.51 -8.43 -11.22
N PRO A 51 18.49 -7.97 -11.96
CA PRO A 51 18.13 -6.56 -11.96
C PRO A 51 17.80 -6.15 -10.51
N SER A 52 18.66 -5.30 -9.95
CA SER A 52 18.57 -4.75 -8.60
C SER A 52 17.55 -3.62 -8.55
N THR A 53 16.27 -3.90 -8.71
CA THR A 53 15.25 -2.85 -8.57
C THR A 53 13.92 -3.44 -8.11
N VAL A 54 13.87 -3.87 -6.85
CA VAL A 54 12.68 -3.51 -6.07
C VAL A 54 12.79 -1.99 -5.92
N GLU A 55 11.78 -1.23 -6.36
CA GLU A 55 11.76 0.22 -6.16
C GLU A 55 12.07 0.52 -4.69
N SER A 56 12.97 1.48 -4.44
CA SER A 56 13.44 1.89 -3.10
C SER A 56 12.27 2.00 -2.14
N LEU A 57 12.38 1.41 -0.94
CA LEU A 57 11.35 1.59 0.09
C LEU A 57 11.32 3.06 0.53
N GLN A 58 10.30 3.76 0.08
CA GLN A 58 10.03 5.15 0.39
C GLN A 58 8.96 5.20 1.47
N LEU A 59 9.20 6.07 2.44
CA LEU A 59 8.41 6.17 3.65
C LEU A 59 7.73 7.54 3.64
N PHE A 60 6.44 7.59 3.94
CA PHE A 60 5.72 8.86 3.91
C PHE A 60 5.78 9.51 5.27
N LEU A 61 5.91 10.83 5.27
CA LEU A 61 5.79 11.68 6.44
C LEU A 61 4.48 12.45 6.33
N GLN A 62 3.56 12.20 7.26
CA GLN A 62 2.42 13.09 7.43
C GLN A 62 2.70 14.08 8.54
N ASN A 63 2.64 15.36 8.21
CA ASN A 63 2.80 16.43 9.18
C ASN A 63 1.41 16.86 9.70
N TYR A 64 1.05 16.44 10.92
CA TYR A 64 -0.10 17.03 11.60
C TYR A 64 0.29 18.39 12.18
N LEU A 65 -0.28 19.47 11.66
CA LEU A 65 -0.27 20.76 12.35
C LEU A 65 -1.19 20.65 13.57
N TYR A 66 -0.61 20.53 14.76
CA TYR A 66 -1.36 20.80 15.99
C TYR A 66 -1.80 22.26 15.97
N GLN A 67 -3.10 22.53 15.75
CA GLN A 67 -3.67 23.88 15.72
C GLN A 67 -3.31 24.73 16.95
N ARG A 68 -2.96 24.09 18.08
CA ARG A 68 -2.58 24.78 19.33
C ARG A 68 -1.07 25.03 19.51
N HIS A 69 -0.19 24.39 18.75
CA HIS A 69 1.27 24.43 19.05
C HIS A 69 2.21 24.61 17.85
N GLN A 70 1.72 24.62 16.60
CA GLN A 70 2.58 24.71 15.40
C GLN A 70 3.76 23.72 15.38
N MET A 71 3.65 22.60 16.09
CA MET A 71 4.67 21.55 16.08
C MET A 71 4.43 20.62 14.90
N SER A 72 5.51 20.26 14.21
CA SER A 72 5.45 19.23 13.19
C SER A 72 5.48 17.85 13.83
N SER A 73 5.01 16.83 13.11
CA SER A 73 5.16 15.44 13.55
C SER A 73 5.75 14.59 12.44
N ILE A 74 6.60 13.65 12.83
CA ILE A 74 7.09 12.57 11.97
C ILE A 74 6.17 11.37 12.22
N TYR A 75 5.53 10.89 11.16
CA TYR A 75 4.73 9.69 11.19
C TYR A 75 5.09 8.86 9.98
N LEU A 76 5.67 7.69 10.21
CA LEU A 76 6.21 6.83 9.17
C LEU A 76 5.27 5.66 8.90
N TYR A 77 4.91 5.47 7.64
CA TYR A 77 4.05 4.37 7.24
C TYR A 77 4.34 3.89 5.82
N MET A 78 3.95 2.65 5.54
CA MET A 78 3.93 2.06 4.21
C MET A 78 2.50 2.13 3.66
N PRO A 79 2.20 2.98 2.67
CA PRO A 79 0.86 3.04 2.10
C PRO A 79 0.59 1.82 1.24
N TRP A 80 -0.68 1.49 1.16
CA TRP A 80 -1.19 0.48 0.26
C TRP A 80 -2.47 0.96 -0.41
N ARG A 81 -2.54 0.75 -1.72
CA ARG A 81 -3.74 0.97 -2.51
C ARG A 81 -4.28 -0.39 -2.90
N PRO A 82 -5.26 -0.94 -2.16
CA PRO A 82 -5.78 -2.27 -2.45
C PRO A 82 -6.43 -2.30 -3.84
N SER A 83 -6.29 -3.42 -4.54
CA SER A 83 -7.05 -3.69 -5.74
C SER A 83 -8.55 -3.81 -5.45
N ALA A 84 -9.38 -3.82 -6.50
CA ALA A 84 -10.82 -4.03 -6.34
C ALA A 84 -11.13 -5.35 -5.62
N ALA A 85 -10.40 -6.42 -5.96
CA ALA A 85 -10.52 -7.72 -5.31
C ALA A 85 -10.13 -7.67 -3.82
N SER A 86 -8.97 -7.07 -3.51
CA SER A 86 -8.54 -6.87 -2.12
C SER A 86 -9.53 -6.02 -1.31
N THR A 87 -10.08 -4.98 -1.93
CA THR A 87 -11.10 -4.12 -1.31
C THR A 87 -12.38 -4.90 -1.00
N MET A 88 -12.82 -5.81 -1.87
CA MET A 88 -13.97 -6.68 -1.58
C MET A 88 -13.70 -7.61 -0.40
N ILE A 89 -12.51 -8.21 -0.34
CA ILE A 89 -12.09 -9.07 0.78
C ILE A 89 -12.08 -8.27 2.08
N ILE A 90 -11.45 -7.09 2.10
CA ILE A 90 -11.42 -6.19 3.27
C ILE A 90 -12.84 -5.87 3.74
N ARG A 91 -13.74 -5.49 2.83
CA ARG A 91 -15.13 -5.17 3.18
C ARG A 91 -15.85 -6.37 3.79
N ALA A 92 -15.68 -7.55 3.22
CA ALA A 92 -16.28 -8.77 3.75
C ALA A 92 -15.76 -9.09 5.16
N LEU A 93 -14.44 -9.02 5.36
CA LEU A 93 -13.80 -9.24 6.66
C LEU A 93 -14.24 -8.21 7.70
N SER A 94 -14.25 -6.93 7.34
CA SER A 94 -14.67 -5.85 8.24
C SER A 94 -16.11 -6.01 8.69
N SER A 95 -17.04 -6.34 7.77
CA SER A 95 -18.44 -6.61 8.11
C SER A 95 -18.60 -7.85 9.00
N GLN A 96 -17.86 -8.92 8.71
CA GLN A 96 -17.91 -10.15 9.52
C GLN A 96 -17.41 -9.90 10.95
N LEU A 97 -16.28 -9.21 11.10
CA LEU A 97 -15.68 -8.91 12.40
C LEU A 97 -16.52 -7.92 13.20
N GLU A 98 -17.10 -6.91 12.54
CA GLU A 98 -18.07 -6.02 13.19
C GLU A 98 -19.29 -6.80 13.68
N HIS A 99 -19.82 -7.72 12.88
CA HIS A 99 -20.97 -8.53 13.28
C HIS A 99 -20.66 -9.34 14.55
N HIS A 100 -19.51 -10.02 14.61
CA HIS A 100 -19.08 -10.76 15.81
C HIS A 100 -18.93 -9.86 17.03
N LEU A 101 -18.34 -8.66 16.86
CA LEU A 101 -18.23 -7.68 17.94
C LEU A 101 -19.60 -7.25 18.45
N ARG A 102 -20.54 -6.92 17.56
CA ARG A 102 -21.87 -6.45 17.93
C ARG A 102 -22.76 -7.54 18.51
N GLU A 103 -22.65 -8.77 18.02
CA GLU A 103 -23.37 -9.92 18.56
C GLU A 103 -23.03 -10.13 20.05
N ARG A 104 -21.74 -10.02 20.40
CA ARG A 104 -21.26 -10.30 21.75
C ARG A 104 -21.23 -9.09 22.69
N PHE A 105 -20.99 -7.90 22.15
CA PHE A 105 -20.79 -6.66 22.93
C PHE A 105 -21.70 -5.51 22.48
N GLY A 106 -22.83 -5.81 21.83
CA GLY A 106 -23.69 -4.81 21.19
C GLY A 106 -24.16 -3.70 22.13
N SER A 107 -24.44 -4.02 23.40
CA SER A 107 -24.85 -3.01 24.39
C SER A 107 -23.75 -1.99 24.71
N GLN A 108 -22.49 -2.41 24.63
CA GLN A 108 -21.31 -1.58 24.87
C GLN A 108 -20.85 -0.85 23.60
N LEU A 109 -21.26 -1.32 22.42
CA LEU A 109 -20.90 -0.77 21.10
C LEU A 109 -22.04 0.04 20.47
N LYS A 110 -23.11 0.35 21.20
CA LYS A 110 -24.31 1.03 20.67
C LYS A 110 -24.01 2.38 20.02
N ASP A 111 -23.03 3.11 20.58
CA ASP A 111 -22.64 4.46 20.12
C ASP A 111 -21.44 4.42 19.16
N TYR A 112 -20.87 3.24 18.92
CA TYR A 112 -19.78 3.05 17.97
C TYR A 112 -20.33 2.80 16.58
N GLN A 113 -19.88 3.60 15.62
CA GLN A 113 -20.21 3.45 14.20
C GLN A 113 -18.99 2.96 13.44
N LEU A 114 -19.22 1.98 12.56
CA LEU A 114 -18.18 1.54 11.65
C LEU A 114 -17.95 2.62 10.60
N GLU A 115 -16.72 3.12 10.55
CA GLU A 115 -16.22 3.99 9.52
C GLU A 115 -15.42 3.19 8.50
N LYS A 116 -15.74 3.42 7.22
CA LYS A 116 -14.98 2.83 6.12
C LYS A 116 -13.69 3.61 5.95
N ILE A 117 -12.56 2.90 5.95
CA ILE A 117 -11.27 3.49 5.57
C ILE A 117 -11.39 4.00 4.14
N THR A 118 -11.12 5.28 3.93
CA THR A 118 -11.28 5.90 2.63
C THR A 118 -10.19 5.39 1.69
N THR A 119 -10.55 5.19 0.43
CA THR A 119 -9.59 4.97 -0.67
C THR A 119 -9.35 6.25 -1.45
N ASN A 120 -9.75 7.40 -0.89
CA ASN A 120 -9.56 8.69 -1.53
C ASN A 120 -8.05 8.97 -1.66
N PRO A 121 -7.54 9.31 -2.85
CA PRO A 121 -6.12 9.60 -3.04
C PRO A 121 -5.57 10.73 -2.16
N ARG A 122 -6.44 11.60 -1.62
CA ARG A 122 -6.08 12.74 -0.76
C ARG A 122 -5.99 12.37 0.72
N ASP A 123 -6.51 11.22 1.12
CA ASP A 123 -6.52 10.77 2.50
C ASP A 123 -5.42 9.72 2.74
N VAL A 124 -5.03 9.53 4.00
CA VAL A 124 -4.25 8.37 4.40
C VAL A 124 -5.16 7.15 4.34
N GLY A 125 -5.11 6.47 3.20
CA GLY A 125 -5.83 5.22 2.99
C GLY A 125 -5.24 4.06 3.79
N TYR A 126 -5.37 2.85 3.27
CA TYR A 126 -4.77 1.67 3.89
C TYR A 126 -3.26 1.80 3.99
N HIS A 127 -2.70 1.43 5.13
CA HIS A 127 -1.26 1.50 5.37
C HIS A 127 -0.85 0.57 6.51
N ILE A 128 0.45 0.32 6.60
CA ILE A 128 1.11 -0.30 7.76
C ILE A 128 1.93 0.79 8.45
N SER A 129 1.60 1.07 9.71
CA SER A 129 2.35 2.02 10.53
C SER A 129 3.71 1.45 10.90
N LEU A 130 4.77 2.24 10.75
CA LEU A 130 6.14 1.86 11.08
C LEU A 130 6.64 2.60 12.32
N THR A 131 6.13 3.80 12.57
CA THR A 131 6.37 4.55 13.81
C THR A 131 5.07 5.12 14.36
N ARG A 132 5.06 5.45 15.66
CA ARG A 132 4.08 6.39 16.21
C ARG A 132 4.36 7.82 15.70
N ASN A 133 3.43 8.73 16.01
CA ASN A 133 3.63 10.17 15.81
C ASN A 133 4.75 10.66 16.73
N ILE A 134 5.82 11.19 16.15
CA ILE A 134 6.98 11.75 16.86
C ILE A 134 6.94 13.28 16.72
N PRO A 135 6.65 14.02 17.79
CA PRO A 135 6.67 15.49 17.76
C PRO A 135 8.07 16.02 17.48
N CYS A 136 8.20 16.95 16.53
CA CYS A 136 9.46 17.60 16.20
C CYS A 136 9.23 18.97 15.53
N ASN A 137 10.30 19.71 15.25
CA ASN A 137 10.21 20.91 14.42
C ASN A 137 10.31 20.56 12.92
N SER A 138 9.87 21.47 12.05
CA SER A 138 9.84 21.23 10.60
C SER A 138 11.20 20.93 9.98
N ASN A 139 12.28 21.54 10.50
CA ASN A 139 13.64 21.32 10.00
C ASN A 139 14.13 19.90 10.29
N LEU A 140 13.84 19.38 11.49
CA LEU A 140 14.12 17.99 11.85
C LEU A 140 13.31 17.02 11.00
N ALA A 141 12.04 17.31 10.69
CA ALA A 141 11.26 16.48 9.79
C ALA A 141 11.87 16.38 8.38
N VAL A 142 12.37 17.50 7.82
CA VAL A 142 13.04 17.51 6.51
C VAL A 142 14.36 16.73 6.54
N GLN A 143 15.17 16.91 7.60
CA GLN A 143 16.43 16.18 7.76
C GLN A 143 16.19 14.67 7.94
N PHE A 144 15.15 14.31 8.72
CA PHE A 144 14.76 12.94 8.94
C PHE A 144 14.36 12.28 7.64
N ASN A 145 13.56 12.96 6.81
CA ASN A 145 13.20 12.47 5.48
C ASN A 145 14.44 12.16 4.63
N LYS A 146 15.40 13.10 4.57
CA LYS A 146 16.63 12.91 3.79
C LYS A 146 17.45 11.71 4.29
N ASN A 147 17.62 11.61 5.61
CA ASN A 147 18.43 10.56 6.22
C ASN A 147 17.78 9.19 6.10
N ILE A 148 16.46 9.10 6.31
CA ILE A 148 15.73 7.84 6.22
C ILE A 148 15.67 7.36 4.76
N THR A 149 15.44 8.24 3.78
CA THR A 149 15.52 7.87 2.36
C THR A 149 16.88 7.26 2.03
N LYS A 150 17.97 7.93 2.42
CA LYS A 150 19.33 7.43 2.18
C LYS A 150 19.57 6.08 2.86
N ALA A 151 19.08 5.88 4.08
CA ALA A 151 19.22 4.61 4.79
C ALA A 151 18.48 3.46 4.09
N PHE A 152 17.34 3.76 3.48
CA PHE A 152 16.54 2.77 2.75
C PHE A 152 16.95 2.56 1.28
N GLU A 153 17.83 3.39 0.71
CA GLU A 153 18.42 3.17 -0.63
C GLU A 153 19.21 1.85 -0.70
N SER A 154 19.86 1.45 0.39
CA SER A 154 20.63 0.20 0.49
C SER A 154 19.90 -0.90 1.27
N PHE A 155 18.60 -0.74 1.54
CA PHE A 155 17.86 -1.72 2.33
C PHE A 155 17.58 -2.99 1.52
N GLU A 156 18.09 -4.13 2.00
CA GLU A 156 17.87 -5.42 1.37
C GLU A 156 16.55 -6.06 1.84
N VAL A 157 15.65 -6.23 0.88
CA VAL A 157 14.38 -6.95 1.07
C VAL A 157 14.63 -8.46 0.98
N ASP A 158 14.06 -9.21 1.92
CA ASP A 158 14.12 -10.68 1.88
C ASP A 158 13.47 -11.21 0.60
N GLN A 159 14.15 -12.11 -0.11
CA GLN A 159 13.63 -12.72 -1.34
C GLN A 159 12.27 -13.41 -1.13
N LEU A 160 12.01 -13.91 0.08
CA LEU A 160 10.72 -14.52 0.45
C LEU A 160 9.55 -13.52 0.48
N ALA A 161 9.85 -12.24 0.67
CA ALA A 161 8.87 -11.16 0.63
C ALA A 161 8.72 -10.56 -0.78
N ILE A 162 9.49 -11.02 -1.76
CA ILE A 162 9.40 -10.59 -3.15
C ILE A 162 8.54 -11.58 -3.92
N GLY A 163 7.53 -11.09 -4.62
CA GLY A 163 6.72 -11.89 -5.52
C GLY A 163 6.35 -11.13 -6.79
N GLU A 164 5.57 -11.77 -7.64
CA GLU A 164 5.03 -11.14 -8.84
C GLU A 164 3.82 -10.30 -8.48
N ASP A 165 3.68 -9.14 -9.12
CA ASP A 165 2.47 -8.35 -8.92
C ASP A 165 1.31 -8.93 -9.76
N LEU A 166 0.45 -9.66 -9.05
CA LEU A 166 -0.62 -10.47 -9.60
C LEU A 166 -1.68 -9.62 -10.32
N ASP A 167 -1.89 -8.37 -9.89
CA ASP A 167 -2.83 -7.46 -10.54
C ASP A 167 -2.35 -7.06 -11.94
N ALA A 168 -1.05 -6.74 -12.10
CA ALA A 168 -0.49 -6.46 -13.42
C ALA A 168 -0.44 -7.68 -14.31
N PHE A 169 -0.14 -8.84 -13.72
CA PHE A 169 -0.20 -10.11 -14.42
C PHE A 169 -1.63 -10.40 -14.93
N ALA A 170 -2.64 -10.24 -14.07
CA ALA A 170 -4.04 -10.44 -14.43
C ALA A 170 -4.52 -9.45 -15.50
N LEU A 171 -4.12 -8.17 -15.39
CA LEU A 171 -4.43 -7.15 -16.40
C LEU A 171 -3.81 -7.50 -17.76
N ARG A 172 -2.52 -7.86 -17.79
CA ARG A 172 -1.84 -8.27 -19.03
C ARG A 172 -2.51 -9.48 -19.65
N LYS A 173 -2.84 -10.49 -18.86
CA LYS A 173 -3.55 -11.69 -19.32
C LYS A 173 -4.94 -11.34 -19.87
N GLY A 174 -5.65 -10.41 -19.23
CA GLY A 174 -6.95 -9.92 -19.68
C GLY A 174 -6.87 -9.22 -21.04
N ILE A 175 -5.92 -8.29 -21.19
CA ILE A 175 -5.69 -7.58 -22.46
C ILE A 175 -5.23 -8.55 -23.54
N SER A 176 -4.31 -9.47 -23.22
CA SER A 176 -3.81 -10.48 -24.16
C SER A 176 -4.93 -11.37 -24.70
N LYS A 177 -5.89 -11.75 -23.84
CA LYS A 177 -7.07 -12.52 -24.26
C LYS A 177 -7.99 -11.73 -25.21
N LEU A 178 -8.08 -10.41 -25.06
CA LEU A 178 -8.99 -9.56 -25.83
C LEU A 178 -8.36 -9.03 -27.13
N PHE A 179 -7.08 -8.71 -27.10
CA PHE A 179 -6.40 -7.95 -28.15
C PHE A 179 -5.11 -8.61 -28.65
N GLY A 180 -4.75 -9.80 -28.13
CA GLY A 180 -3.52 -10.51 -28.47
C GLY A 180 -2.32 -10.08 -27.60
N GLU A 181 -1.31 -10.96 -27.54
CA GLU A 181 -0.15 -10.79 -26.67
C GLU A 181 0.73 -9.58 -27.04
N GLU A 182 0.81 -9.24 -28.34
CA GLU A 182 1.59 -8.08 -28.81
C GLU A 182 1.00 -6.76 -28.30
N VAL A 183 -0.32 -6.61 -28.35
CA VAL A 183 -1.02 -5.43 -27.82
C VAL A 183 -0.91 -5.38 -26.30
N ALA A 184 -1.00 -6.54 -25.63
CA ALA A 184 -0.80 -6.61 -24.19
C ALA A 184 0.62 -6.18 -23.77
N LEU A 185 1.64 -6.59 -24.52
CA LEU A 185 3.03 -6.18 -24.32
C LEU A 185 3.23 -4.67 -24.55
N ALA A 186 2.55 -4.09 -25.54
CA ALA A 186 2.60 -2.66 -25.82
C ALA A 186 1.90 -1.81 -24.75
N LEU A 187 0.76 -2.29 -24.22
CA LEU A 187 -0.08 -1.54 -23.29
C LEU A 187 0.25 -1.77 -21.81
N THR A 188 0.96 -2.85 -21.47
CA THR A 188 1.25 -3.19 -20.08
C THR A 188 2.76 -3.31 -19.84
N LYS A 189 3.23 -2.75 -18.73
CA LYS A 189 4.59 -3.00 -18.26
C LYS A 189 4.70 -4.47 -17.84
N LYS A 190 5.86 -5.10 -18.06
CA LYS A 190 6.15 -6.44 -17.50
C LYS A 190 5.84 -6.43 -16.00
N PRO A 191 5.26 -7.51 -15.44
CA PRO A 191 5.10 -7.65 -14.00
C PRO A 191 6.47 -7.44 -13.36
N LEU A 192 6.57 -6.41 -12.51
CA LEU A 192 7.80 -6.14 -11.78
C LEU A 192 7.76 -6.94 -10.48
N PRO A 193 8.91 -7.46 -10.00
CA PRO A 193 9.01 -7.96 -8.65
C PRO A 193 8.53 -6.89 -7.67
N CYS A 194 7.58 -7.24 -6.80
CA CYS A 194 7.07 -6.34 -5.79
C CYS A 194 7.17 -6.97 -4.41
N LEU A 195 7.26 -6.11 -3.40
CA LEU A 195 7.06 -6.54 -2.03
C LEU A 195 5.64 -7.10 -1.88
N GLN A 196 5.52 -8.32 -1.38
CA GLN A 196 4.29 -9.01 -1.03
C GLN A 196 4.26 -9.21 0.49
N ILE A 197 3.46 -8.40 1.19
CA ILE A 197 3.21 -8.59 2.63
C ILE A 197 1.89 -9.31 2.80
N ARG A 198 1.94 -10.44 3.49
CA ARG A 198 0.78 -11.28 3.82
C ARG A 198 0.43 -11.15 5.30
N PHE A 199 -0.82 -11.47 5.61
CA PHE A 199 -1.38 -11.30 6.95
C PHE A 199 -1.76 -12.65 7.59
N LYS A 200 -1.78 -12.68 8.92
CA LYS A 200 -2.26 -13.82 9.69
C LYS A 200 -3.77 -13.98 9.51
N ASN A 201 -4.25 -15.20 9.66
CA ASN A 201 -5.68 -15.53 9.70
C ASN A 201 -6.32 -15.24 11.07
N THR A 202 -5.78 -14.27 11.81
CA THR A 202 -6.25 -13.84 13.13
C THR A 202 -6.42 -12.32 13.10
N CYS A 203 -7.39 -11.80 13.83
CA CYS A 203 -7.59 -10.36 13.95
C CYS A 203 -6.93 -9.81 15.23
N VAL A 204 -6.55 -8.54 15.20
CA VAL A 204 -6.20 -7.78 16.41
C VAL A 204 -7.18 -6.63 16.58
N LEU A 205 -7.58 -6.37 17.81
CA LEU A 205 -8.33 -5.17 18.19
C LEU A 205 -7.41 -4.27 19.02
N PHE A 206 -7.33 -3.00 18.65
CA PHE A 206 -6.61 -1.98 19.40
C PHE A 206 -7.46 -0.70 19.49
N SER A 207 -7.08 0.21 20.38
CA SER A 207 -7.78 1.49 20.54
C SER A 207 -6.80 2.65 20.57
N ASN A 208 -7.35 3.85 20.39
CA ASN A 208 -6.65 5.05 20.84
C ASN A 208 -6.68 5.14 22.39
N PRO A 209 -5.85 6.01 23.01
CA PRO A 209 -5.68 6.04 24.47
C PRO A 209 -6.96 6.34 25.27
N ASP A 210 -7.91 7.07 24.69
CA ASP A 210 -9.19 7.44 25.31
C ASP A 210 -10.34 6.47 24.96
N TYR A 211 -10.06 5.41 24.21
CA TYR A 211 -11.02 4.41 23.73
C TYR A 211 -12.15 4.99 22.87
N SER A 212 -12.03 6.21 22.35
CA SER A 212 -13.04 6.81 21.47
C SER A 212 -13.04 6.20 20.05
N SER A 213 -11.96 5.53 19.66
CA SER A 213 -11.84 4.77 18.42
C SER A 213 -11.31 3.38 18.70
N LEU A 214 -11.99 2.38 18.16
CA LEU A 214 -11.50 1.01 18.09
C LEU A 214 -11.07 0.70 16.67
N PHE A 215 -9.98 -0.04 16.53
CA PHE A 215 -9.38 -0.36 15.26
C PHE A 215 -9.26 -1.87 15.13
N LEU A 216 -9.74 -2.39 14.01
CA LEU A 216 -9.61 -3.78 13.62
C LEU A 216 -8.43 -3.92 12.67
N GLY A 217 -7.45 -4.72 13.07
CA GLY A 217 -6.23 -4.96 12.33
C GLY A 217 -6.06 -6.42 11.92
N LEU A 218 -5.27 -6.61 10.87
CA LEU A 218 -4.72 -7.90 10.46
C LEU A 218 -3.21 -7.90 10.69
N PRO A 219 -2.69 -8.70 11.63
CA PRO A 219 -1.26 -8.76 11.90
C PRO A 219 -0.48 -9.32 10.71
N ILE A 220 0.75 -8.86 10.51
CA ILE A 220 1.65 -9.41 9.50
C ILE A 220 2.00 -10.88 9.80
N ARG A 221 2.20 -11.70 8.76
CA ARG A 221 2.68 -13.08 8.95
C ARG A 221 4.08 -13.10 9.54
N SER A 222 4.36 -14.15 10.32
CA SER A 222 5.66 -14.38 10.97
C SER A 222 6.82 -14.42 9.98
N GLU A 223 6.59 -14.87 8.73
CA GLU A 223 7.60 -14.89 7.68
C GLU A 223 8.12 -13.48 7.29
N HIS A 224 7.34 -12.43 7.54
CA HIS A 224 7.75 -11.04 7.25
C HIS A 224 8.35 -10.33 8.46
N VAL A 225 8.14 -10.84 9.68
CA VAL A 225 8.60 -10.21 10.93
C VAL A 225 10.11 -9.90 10.92
N PRO A 226 11.01 -10.78 10.43
CA PRO A 226 12.45 -10.47 10.34
C PRO A 226 12.78 -9.24 9.49
N MET A 227 12.13 -9.08 8.32
CA MET A 227 12.30 -7.89 7.48
C MET A 227 11.88 -6.63 8.24
N PHE A 228 10.74 -6.68 8.92
CA PHE A 228 10.22 -5.56 9.70
C PHE A 228 11.08 -5.22 10.93
N HIS A 229 11.76 -6.20 11.54
CA HIS A 229 12.82 -5.97 12.53
C HIS A 229 13.97 -5.16 11.94
N ARG A 230 14.46 -5.55 10.75
CA ARG A 230 15.54 -4.79 10.09
C ARG A 230 15.10 -3.38 9.74
N MET A 231 13.88 -3.21 9.20
CA MET A 231 13.32 -1.89 8.93
C MET A 231 13.28 -1.03 10.19
N ARG A 232 12.85 -1.62 11.31
CA ARG A 232 12.79 -0.95 12.61
C ARG A 232 14.17 -0.51 13.09
N SER A 233 15.17 -1.39 13.02
CA SER A 233 16.55 -1.07 13.38
C SER A 233 17.10 0.10 12.55
N THR A 234 16.86 0.10 11.23
CA THR A 234 17.26 1.21 10.36
C THR A 234 16.59 2.53 10.76
N ILE A 235 15.31 2.50 11.12
CA ILE A 235 14.58 3.67 11.63
C ILE A 235 15.19 4.15 12.95
N ASP A 236 15.42 3.24 13.90
CA ASP A 236 15.97 3.58 15.22
C ASP A 236 17.40 4.14 15.12
N GLU A 237 18.22 3.65 14.20
CA GLU A 237 19.55 4.20 13.92
C GLU A 237 19.47 5.66 13.45
N VAL A 238 18.57 5.97 12.51
CA VAL A 238 18.36 7.34 12.03
C VAL A 238 17.79 8.23 13.13
N MET A 239 16.82 7.73 13.90
CA MET A 239 16.24 8.47 15.02
C MET A 239 17.28 8.78 16.09
N ASN A 240 18.12 7.81 16.46
CA ASN A 240 19.21 8.00 17.42
C ASN A 240 20.25 9.01 16.94
N ALA A 241 20.65 8.93 15.66
CA ALA A 241 21.59 9.89 15.07
C ALA A 241 21.06 11.33 15.05
N MET A 242 19.73 11.49 15.13
CA MET A 242 19.04 12.79 15.16
C MET A 242 18.52 13.16 16.55
N GLU A 243 18.86 12.39 17.58
CA GLU A 243 18.40 12.60 18.97
C GLU A 243 16.87 12.64 19.11
N LEU A 244 16.16 11.90 18.25
CA LEU A 244 14.70 11.76 18.30
C LEU A 244 14.29 10.65 19.29
N PRO A 245 13.14 10.77 19.97
CA PRO A 245 12.70 9.80 20.97
C PRO A 245 12.35 8.45 20.33
N LEU A 246 13.03 7.38 20.72
CA LEU A 246 12.74 6.02 20.26
C LEU A 246 11.41 5.50 20.81
N ASP A 247 10.66 4.80 19.96
CA ASP A 247 9.41 4.14 20.35
C ASP A 247 9.66 2.70 20.80
N LYS A 248 9.80 2.47 22.11
CA LYS A 248 10.12 1.13 22.66
C LYS A 248 8.93 0.16 22.66
N GLU A 249 7.71 0.65 22.44
CA GLU A 249 6.48 -0.16 22.55
C GLU A 249 6.03 -0.71 21.19
N ASN A 250 6.39 -0.06 20.09
CA ASN A 250 6.05 -0.51 18.75
C ASN A 250 7.06 -1.56 18.27
N THR A 251 6.85 -2.81 18.69
CA THR A 251 7.62 -3.96 18.24
C THR A 251 7.10 -4.49 16.90
N PRO A 252 7.94 -5.08 16.03
CA PRO A 252 7.51 -5.61 14.73
C PRO A 252 6.39 -6.64 14.77
N GLU A 253 6.23 -7.35 15.89
CA GLU A 253 5.12 -8.29 16.12
C GLU A 253 3.76 -7.60 16.17
N ASN A 254 3.75 -6.29 16.46
CA ASN A 254 2.55 -5.46 16.53
C ASN A 254 2.20 -4.83 15.18
N TYR A 255 3.01 -4.99 14.13
CA TYR A 255 2.68 -4.44 12.81
C TYR A 255 1.47 -5.15 12.21
N HIS A 256 0.56 -4.32 11.70
CA HIS A 256 -0.72 -4.77 11.17
C HIS A 256 -1.21 -3.82 10.09
N LEU A 257 -2.14 -4.32 9.29
CA LEU A 257 -2.98 -3.50 8.43
C LEU A 257 -4.30 -3.23 9.14
N THR A 258 -4.65 -1.97 9.35
CA THR A 258 -6.00 -1.61 9.81
C THR A 258 -7.00 -1.77 8.67
N ILE A 259 -8.07 -2.53 8.91
CA ILE A 259 -9.11 -2.84 7.92
C ILE A 259 -10.47 -2.20 8.23
N ALA A 260 -10.68 -1.81 9.50
CA ALA A 260 -11.90 -1.16 9.94
C ALA A 260 -11.64 -0.28 11.16
N ILE A 261 -12.43 0.79 11.28
CA ILE A 261 -12.39 1.72 12.41
C ILE A 261 -13.81 1.86 12.95
N CYS A 262 -14.02 1.61 14.23
CA CYS A 262 -15.27 1.90 14.92
C CYS A 262 -15.07 3.16 15.76
N LYS A 263 -15.70 4.27 15.39
CA LYS A 263 -15.59 5.53 16.14
C LYS A 263 -16.82 5.75 16.99
N ASN A 264 -16.59 6.24 18.20
CA ASN A 264 -17.63 6.70 19.10
C ASN A 264 -17.77 8.22 19.01
N ASN A 265 -18.95 8.67 18.60
CA ASN A 265 -19.25 10.10 18.48
C ASN A 265 -19.87 10.69 19.76
N ILE A 266 -20.06 9.89 20.83
CA ILE A 266 -20.78 10.26 22.04
C ILE A 266 -20.04 9.71 23.30
N SER A 267 -19.89 10.53 24.34
CA SER A 267 -19.36 10.05 25.64
C SER A 267 -20.44 9.28 26.42
N PRO A 268 -20.13 8.17 27.12
CA PRO A 268 -18.80 7.68 27.51
C PRO A 268 -18.17 6.65 26.56
N SER A 269 -16.83 6.60 26.56
CA SER A 269 -16.07 5.53 25.92
C SER A 269 -16.13 4.22 26.72
N ILE A 270 -15.77 3.12 26.05
CA ILE A 270 -15.75 1.78 26.67
C ILE A 270 -14.71 1.73 27.79
N SER A 271 -15.06 1.11 28.92
CA SER A 271 -14.12 0.92 30.02
C SER A 271 -12.94 0.00 29.61
N PRO A 272 -11.72 0.22 30.14
CA PRO A 272 -10.54 -0.60 29.81
C PRO A 272 -10.77 -2.11 29.97
N LYS A 273 -11.45 -2.53 31.05
CA LYS A 273 -11.76 -3.95 31.32
C LYS A 273 -12.63 -4.58 30.24
N VAL A 274 -13.63 -3.86 29.74
CA VAL A 274 -14.48 -4.35 28.64
C VAL A 274 -13.69 -4.41 27.35
N PHE A 275 -12.84 -3.41 27.10
CA PHE A 275 -11.95 -3.42 25.94
C PHE A 275 -10.99 -4.61 25.95
N GLU A 276 -10.38 -4.96 27.08
CA GLU A 276 -9.52 -6.14 27.22
C GLU A 276 -10.28 -7.45 26.88
N GLN A 277 -11.54 -7.56 27.31
CA GLN A 277 -12.40 -8.70 26.95
C GLN A 277 -12.70 -8.75 25.46
N MET A 278 -12.98 -7.61 24.84
CA MET A 278 -13.17 -7.51 23.39
C MET A 278 -11.89 -7.92 22.65
N GLN A 279 -10.73 -7.41 23.08
CA GLN A 279 -9.44 -7.71 22.47
C GLN A 279 -9.10 -9.20 22.54
N SER A 280 -9.29 -9.83 23.70
CA SER A 280 -9.11 -11.28 23.88
C SER A 280 -10.06 -12.08 22.99
N HIS A 281 -11.33 -11.69 22.90
CA HIS A 281 -12.30 -12.34 22.02
C HIS A 281 -11.88 -12.25 20.54
N MET A 282 -11.55 -11.05 20.07
CA MET A 282 -11.19 -10.83 18.66
C MET A 282 -9.91 -11.56 18.25
N SER A 283 -8.94 -11.65 19.16
CA SER A 283 -7.68 -12.36 18.92
C SER A 283 -7.88 -13.87 18.76
N SER A 284 -8.99 -14.42 19.29
CA SER A 284 -9.33 -15.84 19.14
C SER A 284 -10.07 -16.17 17.84
N LEU A 285 -10.56 -15.17 17.12
CA LEU A 285 -11.31 -15.38 15.88
C LEU A 285 -10.35 -15.72 14.74
N THR A 286 -10.68 -16.79 14.02
CA THR A 286 -10.02 -17.13 12.76
C THR A 286 -10.75 -16.49 11.60
N VAL A 287 -10.02 -15.80 10.73
CA VAL A 287 -10.53 -15.16 9.51
C VAL A 287 -9.77 -15.67 8.29
N ASP A 288 -10.45 -15.76 7.14
CA ASP A 288 -9.77 -16.09 5.88
C ASP A 288 -9.18 -14.82 5.25
N ALA A 289 -7.94 -14.50 5.65
CA ALA A 289 -7.14 -13.43 5.05
C ALA A 289 -6.14 -13.97 4.01
N SER A 290 -6.24 -15.24 3.62
CA SER A 290 -5.22 -15.94 2.81
C SER A 290 -5.00 -15.32 1.42
N LYS A 291 -6.03 -14.65 0.89
CA LYS A 291 -6.01 -13.96 -0.42
C LYS A 291 -5.69 -12.47 -0.32
N LEU A 292 -5.44 -11.96 0.89
CA LEU A 292 -5.11 -10.56 1.11
C LEU A 292 -3.59 -10.37 1.12
N GLU A 293 -3.09 -9.60 0.17
CA GLU A 293 -1.67 -9.26 0.07
C GLU A 293 -1.49 -7.78 -0.26
N VAL A 294 -0.54 -7.14 0.42
CA VAL A 294 -0.05 -5.82 0.01
C VAL A 294 0.92 -6.06 -1.13
N SER A 295 0.44 -5.83 -2.35
CA SER A 295 1.25 -5.78 -3.57
C SER A 295 1.44 -4.33 -3.99
N ARG A 296 2.66 -4.00 -4.43
CA ARG A 296 3.03 -2.66 -4.90
C ARG A 296 2.74 -1.54 -3.90
N PRO A 297 3.53 -1.35 -2.84
CA PRO A 297 3.74 0.02 -2.37
C PRO A 297 4.35 0.79 -3.56
N LYS A 298 3.51 1.36 -4.43
CA LYS A 298 3.95 2.30 -5.48
C LYS A 298 4.31 3.56 -4.75
N ILE A 299 5.56 3.96 -4.88
CA ILE A 299 6.06 5.06 -4.08
C ILE A 299 6.39 6.24 -4.96
N ARG A 300 5.69 7.33 -4.68
CA ARG A 300 5.87 8.64 -5.28
C ARG A 300 6.47 9.52 -4.18
N VAL A 301 7.67 10.01 -4.42
CA VAL A 301 8.26 11.16 -3.71
C VAL A 301 7.54 12.42 -4.16
#